data_AF-A0A512LB73-F1
#
_entry.id   AF-A0A512LB73-F1
#
_cell.length_a   1.000
_cell.length_b   1.000
_cell.length_c   1.000
_cell.angle_alpha   90.00
_cell.angle_beta   90.00
_cell.angle_gamma   90.00
#
_symmetry.space_group_name_H-M   'P 1'
#
loop_
_entity.id
_entity.type
_entity.pdbx_description
1 polymer ?
#
loop_
_entity_poly.entity_id
_entity_poly.type
_entity_poly.pdbx_seq_one_letter_code
_entity_poly.pdbx_strand_id
1 'polypeptide(L)'
;MSLQIEIASWERHFATLTNLRRTVFIEEQGVPEALEWDGLDAAAIHFIALDDGNAIGCARLLADGHIGRMAVLPGCRGKGAGRALLNAVLHAARQRHLGWLYLNAQAHAAGFYARSGFQPVGAEFPDADIPHLRMELVMEHHTDILNQQFAIAGRLEFMDAAAGVPVVEITTPHASARIAVQGAQLLEWQPNGQQPVLWVSRAALYQPGKGVRGGVPVCWPWFGAGEAGKPAHGFVRTRMWEVRETGQGMADSVFIRFGMKDDESTRALWDYAFDLELIVTVGAALKMELVTRNAGTTAFEISEGLHTYFRVGNIRHTRVLGLENTEYLDKVLGFVRDTQIGAVRFSGETDRVYVDTTTDCVIDDAELNRKIRVAKSGSTSTVVWNPWIEKEKSFADMAADEYREMLCVETVNAGDARVTVAAGAAHTLVALVSLEAGV
;
A
#
# COMPACT_ATOMS: atom_id res chain seq x y z
N MET A 1 38.95 21.37 4.67
CA MET A 1 37.59 20.94 4.28
C MET A 1 37.42 20.97 2.78
N SER A 2 38.14 20.07 2.13
CA SER A 2 37.80 19.57 0.80
C SER A 2 36.92 18.33 0.98
N LEU A 3 35.60 18.52 1.14
CA LEU A 3 34.65 17.42 1.22
C LEU A 3 34.47 16.78 -0.17
N GLN A 4 34.70 15.48 -0.27
CA GLN A 4 34.56 14.70 -1.51
C GLN A 4 33.71 13.46 -1.26
N ILE A 5 32.93 13.04 -2.27
CA ILE A 5 32.17 11.79 -2.23
C ILE A 5 32.73 10.84 -3.27
N GLU A 6 33.05 9.62 -2.84
CA GLU A 6 33.51 8.54 -3.71
C GLU A 6 32.50 7.40 -3.74
N ILE A 7 32.26 6.84 -4.92
CA ILE A 7 31.54 5.57 -5.06
C ILE A 7 32.49 4.46 -4.65
N ALA A 8 32.06 3.66 -3.68
CA ALA A 8 32.84 2.57 -3.11
C ALA A 8 32.20 1.21 -3.46
N SER A 9 33.04 0.19 -3.59
CA SER A 9 32.62 -1.21 -3.57
C SER A 9 32.88 -1.83 -2.21
N TRP A 10 32.00 -2.75 -1.79
CA TRP A 10 32.12 -3.48 -0.54
C TRP A 10 33.46 -4.21 -0.42
N GLU A 11 33.85 -4.95 -1.46
CA GLU A 11 35.09 -5.75 -1.48
C GLU A 11 36.35 -4.90 -1.23
N ARG A 12 36.46 -3.75 -1.89
CA ARG A 12 37.66 -2.91 -1.83
C ARG A 12 37.71 -2.03 -0.58
N HIS A 13 36.55 -1.60 -0.10
CA HIS A 13 36.44 -0.63 0.99
C HIS A 13 35.87 -1.23 2.27
N PHE A 14 35.83 -2.57 2.36
CA PHE A 14 35.27 -3.33 3.48
C PHE A 14 35.70 -2.76 4.84
N ALA A 15 37.00 -2.60 5.06
CA ALA A 15 37.54 -2.09 6.32
C ALA A 15 37.08 -0.66 6.64
N THR A 16 36.99 0.22 5.63
CA THR A 16 36.57 1.61 5.83
C THR A 16 35.08 1.70 6.14
N LEU A 17 34.25 1.01 5.36
CA LEU A 17 32.80 0.99 5.54
C LEU A 17 32.42 0.35 6.88
N THR A 18 33.03 -0.78 7.22
CA THR A 18 32.77 -1.47 8.49
C THR A 18 33.19 -0.65 9.70
N ASN A 19 34.35 0.02 9.66
CA ASN A 19 34.79 0.89 10.76
C ASN A 19 33.85 2.08 10.96
N LEU A 20 33.45 2.78 9.88
CA LEU A 20 32.49 3.89 9.98
C LEU A 20 31.16 3.45 10.59
N ARG A 21 30.62 2.32 10.12
CA ARG A 21 29.34 1.76 10.59
C ARG A 21 29.43 1.26 12.03
N ARG A 22 30.51 0.58 12.40
CA ARG A 22 30.74 0.13 13.78
C ARG A 22 30.78 1.32 14.75
N THR A 23 31.55 2.36 14.43
CA THR A 23 31.64 3.53 15.30
C THR A 23 30.30 4.24 15.48
N VAL A 24 29.50 4.38 14.43
CA VAL A 24 28.23 5.13 14.50
C VAL A 24 27.07 4.27 15.00
N PHE A 25 26.87 3.07 14.47
CA PHE A 25 25.69 2.25 14.80
C PHE A 25 25.92 1.39 16.03
N ILE A 26 27.07 0.73 16.15
CA ILE A 26 27.32 -0.23 17.24
C ILE A 26 27.81 0.50 18.50
N GLU A 27 28.93 1.23 18.40
CA GLU A 27 29.60 1.84 19.55
C GLU A 27 28.83 3.04 20.12
N GLU A 28 28.31 3.91 19.24
CA GLU A 28 27.59 5.11 19.66
C GLU A 28 26.10 4.87 19.92
N GLN A 29 25.40 4.20 18.99
CA GLN A 29 23.94 4.04 19.05
C GLN A 29 23.49 2.75 19.74
N GLY A 30 24.42 1.82 20.02
CA GLY A 30 24.11 0.58 20.72
C GLY A 30 23.34 -0.44 19.87
N VAL A 31 23.36 -0.31 18.54
CA VAL A 31 22.75 -1.30 17.64
C VAL A 31 23.47 -2.64 17.81
N PRO A 32 22.76 -3.76 18.09
CA PRO A 32 23.36 -5.07 18.17
C PRO A 32 24.12 -5.44 16.88
N GLU A 33 25.37 -5.90 17.01
CA GLU A 33 26.23 -6.19 15.85
C GLU A 33 25.59 -7.20 14.87
N ALA A 34 24.79 -8.15 15.37
CA ALA A 34 24.09 -9.11 14.53
C ALA A 34 23.02 -8.49 13.61
N LEU A 35 22.45 -7.32 13.97
CA LEU A 35 21.47 -6.61 13.16
C LEU A 35 22.12 -5.69 12.12
N GLU A 36 23.36 -5.27 12.35
CA GLU A 36 24.07 -4.35 11.45
C GLU A 36 24.40 -5.00 10.10
N TRP A 37 24.76 -6.29 10.12
CA TRP A 37 25.24 -7.04 8.95
C TRP A 37 24.13 -7.88 8.32
N ASP A 38 23.38 -7.28 7.39
CA ASP A 38 22.21 -7.89 6.74
C ASP A 38 22.54 -8.79 5.53
N GLY A 39 23.80 -8.88 5.13
CA GLY A 39 24.24 -9.67 3.98
C GLY A 39 23.96 -9.05 2.61
N LEU A 40 23.40 -7.84 2.55
CA LEU A 40 23.05 -7.16 1.28
C LEU A 40 24.20 -6.29 0.73
N ASP A 41 25.26 -6.09 1.52
CA ASP A 41 26.33 -5.16 1.20
C ASP A 41 27.08 -5.47 -0.10
N ALA A 42 27.25 -6.75 -0.44
CA ALA A 42 27.97 -7.15 -1.64
C ALA A 42 27.24 -6.78 -2.94
N ALA A 43 25.90 -6.73 -2.92
CA ALA A 43 25.07 -6.37 -4.06
C ALA A 43 24.79 -4.85 -4.15
N ALA A 44 25.20 -4.10 -3.14
CA ALA A 44 24.88 -2.68 -3.01
C ALA A 44 25.93 -1.76 -3.62
N ILE A 45 25.51 -0.54 -3.93
CA ILE A 45 26.43 0.57 -4.22
C ILE A 45 26.69 1.29 -2.90
N HIS A 46 27.97 1.50 -2.59
CA HIS A 46 28.37 2.24 -1.39
C HIS A 46 28.90 3.62 -1.76
N PHE A 47 28.82 4.53 -0.81
CA PHE A 47 29.34 5.88 -0.92
C PHE A 47 30.17 6.17 0.32
N ILE A 48 31.31 6.82 0.14
CA ILE A 48 32.17 7.27 1.25
C ILE A 48 32.34 8.79 1.13
N ALA A 49 32.15 9.49 2.24
CA ALA A 49 32.50 10.89 2.37
C ALA A 49 33.92 11.02 2.93
N LEU A 50 34.78 11.74 2.20
CA LEU A 50 36.14 12.05 2.59
C LEU A 50 36.25 13.53 2.97
N ASP A 51 36.92 13.82 4.08
CA ASP A 51 37.36 15.17 4.44
C ASP A 51 38.88 15.19 4.58
N ASP A 52 39.51 15.98 3.70
CA ASP A 52 40.96 16.08 3.57
C ASP A 52 41.63 14.68 3.49
N GLY A 53 40.99 13.77 2.75
CA GLY A 53 41.44 12.38 2.51
C GLY A 53 41.00 11.35 3.55
N ASN A 54 40.40 11.75 4.67
CA ASN A 54 39.96 10.84 5.72
C ASN A 54 38.49 10.49 5.57
N ALA A 55 38.14 9.21 5.72
CA ALA A 55 36.74 8.77 5.69
C ALA A 55 35.97 9.23 6.93
N ILE A 56 34.89 9.99 6.72
CA ILE A 56 34.10 10.61 7.78
C ILE A 56 32.62 10.20 7.76
N GLY A 57 32.18 9.48 6.73
CA GLY A 57 30.81 8.97 6.64
C GLY A 57 30.61 8.04 5.45
N CYS A 58 29.50 7.32 5.47
CA CYS A 58 29.12 6.40 4.40
C CYS A 58 27.60 6.36 4.17
N ALA A 59 27.21 5.77 3.05
CA ALA A 59 25.84 5.45 2.68
C ALA A 59 25.81 4.21 1.79
N ARG A 60 24.64 3.58 1.68
CA ARG A 60 24.38 2.45 0.80
C ARG A 60 23.09 2.65 0.01
N LEU A 61 23.09 2.25 -1.26
CA LEU A 61 21.92 2.17 -2.14
C LEU A 61 21.76 0.74 -2.66
N LEU A 62 20.60 0.14 -2.41
CA LEU A 62 20.21 -1.17 -2.95
C LEU A 62 19.49 -1.03 -4.30
N ALA A 63 19.36 -2.15 -5.01
CA ALA A 63 18.75 -2.20 -6.35
C ALA A 63 17.23 -1.91 -6.34
N ASP A 64 16.56 -2.14 -5.21
CA ASP A 64 15.14 -1.83 -4.99
C ASP A 64 14.88 -0.36 -4.61
N GLY A 65 15.94 0.48 -4.55
CA GLY A 65 15.83 1.87 -4.15
C GLY A 65 15.96 2.13 -2.64
N HIS A 66 16.22 1.11 -1.82
CA HIS A 66 16.48 1.31 -0.39
C HIS A 66 17.79 2.06 -0.17
N ILE A 67 17.70 3.22 0.48
CA ILE A 67 18.84 3.96 1.03
C ILE A 67 19.03 3.56 2.48
N GLY A 68 20.20 3.00 2.79
CA GLY A 68 20.51 2.51 4.14
C GLY A 68 21.93 2.87 4.57
N ARG A 69 22.24 2.52 5.82
CA ARG A 69 23.57 2.65 6.43
C ARG A 69 24.19 4.04 6.23
N MET A 70 23.34 5.07 6.30
CA MET A 70 23.70 6.48 6.30
C MET A 70 24.36 6.83 7.64
N ALA A 71 25.69 6.88 7.67
CA ALA A 71 26.48 7.15 8.87
C ALA A 71 27.41 8.34 8.66
N VAL A 72 27.49 9.24 9.64
CA VAL A 72 28.48 10.31 9.69
C VAL A 72 29.05 10.35 11.10
N LEU A 73 30.38 10.35 11.21
CA LEU A 73 31.08 10.39 12.50
C LEU A 73 30.61 11.59 13.34
N PRO A 74 30.43 11.44 14.67
CA PRO A 74 29.87 12.50 15.53
C PRO A 74 30.51 13.87 15.36
N GLY A 75 31.85 13.94 15.34
CA GLY A 75 32.61 15.19 15.18
C GLY A 75 32.52 15.85 13.79
N CYS A 76 31.90 15.17 12.82
CA CYS A 76 31.75 15.63 11.44
C CYS A 76 30.30 16.00 11.08
N ARG A 77 29.34 15.79 12.00
CA ARG A 77 27.93 16.16 11.80
C ARG A 77 27.75 17.68 11.75
N GLY A 78 26.72 18.14 11.04
CA GLY A 78 26.44 19.57 10.85
C GLY A 78 27.36 20.27 9.85
N LYS A 79 28.36 19.57 9.28
CA LYS A 79 29.34 20.14 8.33
C LYS A 79 29.07 19.82 6.86
N GLY A 80 27.88 19.31 6.54
CA GLY A 80 27.43 19.04 5.16
C GLY A 80 27.68 17.62 4.63
N ALA A 81 28.49 16.79 5.30
CA ALA A 81 28.81 15.42 4.85
C ALA A 81 27.57 14.56 4.53
N GLY A 82 26.58 14.52 5.43
CA GLY A 82 25.34 13.76 5.21
C GLY A 82 24.56 14.24 3.98
N ARG A 83 24.49 15.56 3.76
CA ARG A 83 23.81 16.14 2.58
C ARG A 83 24.54 15.77 1.29
N ALA A 84 25.87 15.81 1.30
CA ALA A 84 26.68 15.41 0.15
C ALA A 84 26.51 13.92 -0.19
N LEU A 85 26.52 13.04 0.82
CA LEU A 85 26.22 11.61 0.65
C LEU A 85 24.84 11.39 0.04
N LEU A 86 23.79 12.00 0.62
CA LEU A 86 22.43 11.85 0.11
C LEU A 86 22.31 12.36 -1.34
N ASN A 87 22.93 13.49 -1.69
CA ASN A 87 22.92 13.99 -3.06
C ASN A 87 23.62 13.03 -4.04
N ALA A 88 24.72 12.40 -3.63
CA ALA A 88 25.40 11.39 -4.44
C ALA A 88 24.53 10.13 -4.65
N VAL A 89 23.83 9.69 -3.60
CA VAL A 89 22.86 8.57 -3.68
C VAL A 89 21.73 8.91 -4.67
N LEU A 90 21.12 10.09 -4.55
CA LEU A 90 20.06 10.54 -5.45
C LEU A 90 20.55 10.64 -6.91
N HIS A 91 21.80 11.08 -7.12
CA HIS A 91 22.40 11.09 -8.45
C HIS A 91 22.59 9.68 -9.02
N ALA A 92 23.12 8.76 -8.22
CA ALA A 92 23.32 7.36 -8.61
C ALA A 92 22.00 6.62 -8.88
N ALA A 93 20.94 6.95 -8.15
CA ALA A 93 19.59 6.45 -8.38
C ALA A 93 19.03 6.90 -9.75
N ARG A 94 19.18 8.19 -10.10
CA ARG A 94 18.78 8.71 -11.42
C ARG A 94 19.50 8.01 -12.56
N GLN A 95 20.81 7.79 -12.43
CA GLN A 95 21.61 7.09 -13.44
C GLN A 95 21.19 5.63 -13.65
N ARG A 96 20.50 5.04 -12.67
CA ARG A 96 20.00 3.65 -12.71
C ARG A 96 18.52 3.57 -13.04
N HIS A 97 17.90 4.71 -13.37
CA HIS A 97 16.47 4.78 -13.64
C HIS A 97 15.62 4.20 -12.49
N LEU A 98 16.07 4.41 -11.25
CA LEU A 98 15.23 4.11 -10.08
C LEU A 98 14.20 5.24 -9.97
N GLY A 99 12.94 4.91 -10.18
CA GLY A 99 11.83 5.87 -10.14
C GLY A 99 11.27 6.11 -8.74
N TRP A 100 11.63 5.29 -7.77
CA TRP A 100 11.19 5.43 -6.38
C TRP A 100 12.30 4.98 -5.44
N LEU A 101 12.43 5.69 -4.31
CA LEU A 101 13.42 5.45 -3.27
C LEU A 101 12.74 5.43 -1.91
N TYR A 102 13.29 4.67 -0.98
CA TYR A 102 12.80 4.66 0.40
C TYR A 102 13.94 4.46 1.39
N LEU A 103 13.67 4.79 2.65
CA LEU A 103 14.59 4.61 3.77
C LEU A 103 13.85 4.53 5.09
N ASN A 104 14.53 3.95 6.09
CA ASN A 104 14.09 3.96 7.48
C ASN A 104 14.87 5.06 8.21
N ALA A 105 14.28 6.23 8.38
CA ALA A 105 14.91 7.34 9.07
C ALA A 105 14.72 7.17 10.58
N GLN A 106 15.78 7.31 11.37
CA GLN A 106 15.61 7.60 12.79
C GLN A 106 14.70 8.82 12.94
N ALA A 107 13.73 8.77 13.86
CA ALA A 107 12.66 9.77 13.94
C ALA A 107 13.21 11.21 14.06
N HIS A 108 14.29 11.40 14.83
CA HIS A 108 14.97 12.68 14.97
C HIS A 108 15.68 13.17 13.69
N ALA A 109 16.02 12.26 12.76
CA ALA A 109 16.64 12.55 11.47
C ALA A 109 15.62 12.70 10.33
N ALA A 110 14.32 12.44 10.55
CA ALA A 110 13.30 12.55 9.50
C ALA A 110 13.30 13.93 8.82
N GLY A 111 13.46 15.02 9.60
CA GLY A 111 13.57 16.37 9.07
C GLY A 111 14.77 16.60 8.12
N PHE A 112 15.84 15.83 8.25
CA PHE A 112 16.99 15.89 7.34
C PHE A 112 16.64 15.39 5.94
N TYR A 113 15.91 14.27 5.85
CA TYR A 113 15.47 13.68 4.59
C TYR A 113 14.29 14.44 3.97
N ALA A 114 13.38 14.97 4.79
CA ALA A 114 12.27 15.81 4.34
C ALA A 114 12.73 17.03 3.52
N ARG A 115 13.88 17.63 3.91
CA ARG A 115 14.53 18.72 3.14
C ARG A 115 15.08 18.30 1.77
N SER A 116 14.98 17.02 1.41
CA SER A 116 15.31 16.49 0.07
C SER A 116 14.08 15.92 -0.63
N GLY A 117 12.87 16.17 -0.11
CA GLY A 117 11.60 15.77 -0.73
C GLY A 117 10.99 14.48 -0.18
N PHE A 118 11.72 13.70 0.63
CA PHE A 118 11.19 12.47 1.22
C PHE A 118 9.98 12.77 2.12
N GLN A 119 8.93 11.95 2.00
CA GLN A 119 7.72 12.05 2.81
C GLN A 119 7.61 10.87 3.77
N PRO A 120 7.15 11.07 5.01
CA PRO A 120 6.90 9.97 5.93
C PRO A 120 5.73 9.11 5.44
N VAL A 121 5.84 7.78 5.61
CA VAL A 121 4.82 6.81 5.24
C VAL A 121 4.51 5.89 6.41
N GLY A 122 3.24 5.85 6.81
CA GLY A 122 2.79 5.02 7.92
C GLY A 122 3.14 5.55 9.31
N ALA A 123 3.08 4.68 10.31
CA ALA A 123 3.38 5.00 11.70
C ALA A 123 4.86 4.86 12.02
N GLU A 124 5.30 5.48 13.11
CA GLU A 124 6.60 5.23 13.73
C GLU A 124 6.70 3.77 14.18
N PHE A 125 7.87 3.17 14.03
CA PHE A 125 8.16 1.81 14.45
C PHE A 125 9.54 1.72 15.13
N PRO A 126 9.74 0.79 16.07
CA PRO A 126 11.04 0.56 16.67
C PRO A 126 11.92 -0.26 15.71
N ASP A 127 13.18 0.13 15.58
CA ASP A 127 14.23 -0.66 14.91
C ASP A 127 15.49 -0.58 15.77
N ALA A 128 15.97 -1.74 16.23
CA ALA A 128 17.00 -1.87 17.28
C ALA A 128 16.73 -0.96 18.51
N ASP A 129 15.48 -0.94 18.99
CA ASP A 129 14.99 -0.08 20.09
C ASP A 129 15.08 1.44 19.83
N ILE A 130 15.38 1.85 18.59
CA ILE A 130 15.43 3.24 18.18
C ILE A 130 14.14 3.58 17.40
N PRO A 131 13.46 4.69 17.71
CA PRO A 131 12.30 5.14 16.95
C PRO A 131 12.65 5.49 15.50
N HIS A 132 11.95 4.89 14.55
CA HIS A 132 12.14 5.09 13.12
C HIS A 132 10.83 5.44 12.40
N LEU A 133 10.95 6.22 11.33
CA LEU A 133 9.91 6.54 10.38
C LEU A 133 10.35 6.06 9.00
N ARG A 134 9.49 5.28 8.34
CA ARG A 134 9.68 4.99 6.92
C ARG A 134 9.46 6.28 6.14
N MET A 135 10.38 6.58 5.23
CA MET A 135 10.26 7.73 4.34
C MET A 135 10.45 7.30 2.90
N GLU A 136 9.65 7.86 2.01
CA GLU A 136 9.65 7.53 0.58
C GLU A 136 9.81 8.79 -0.27
N LEU A 137 10.44 8.63 -1.44
CA LEU A 137 10.60 9.66 -2.45
C LEU A 137 10.30 9.05 -3.82
N VAL A 138 9.25 9.55 -4.47
CA VAL A 138 9.04 9.31 -5.89
C VAL A 138 9.94 10.25 -6.67
N MET A 139 10.76 9.69 -7.56
CA MET A 139 11.74 10.43 -8.34
C MET A 139 11.06 11.11 -9.53
N GLU A 140 11.66 12.23 -9.99
CA GLU A 140 11.30 12.83 -11.27
C GLU A 140 11.43 11.76 -12.38
N HIS A 141 10.47 11.71 -13.31
CA HIS A 141 10.38 10.73 -14.40
C HIS A 141 10.01 9.29 -13.99
N HIS A 142 9.50 9.06 -12.77
CA HIS A 142 9.06 7.71 -12.38
C HIS A 142 8.03 7.13 -13.34
N THR A 143 7.04 7.92 -13.73
CA THR A 143 5.98 7.52 -14.67
C THR A 143 6.54 7.22 -16.07
N ASP A 144 7.55 7.94 -16.53
CA ASP A 144 8.27 7.63 -17.78
C ASP A 144 8.94 6.24 -17.72
N ILE A 145 9.58 5.92 -16.58
CA ILE A 145 10.22 4.61 -16.36
C ILE A 145 9.16 3.50 -16.35
N LEU A 146 8.05 3.71 -15.64
CA LEU A 146 6.93 2.76 -15.62
C LEU A 146 6.34 2.57 -17.02
N ASN A 147 6.18 3.64 -17.79
CA ASN A 147 5.69 3.56 -19.16
C ASN A 147 6.64 2.78 -20.07
N GLN A 148 7.95 3.01 -19.96
CA GLN A 148 8.95 2.28 -20.73
C GLN A 148 8.91 0.77 -20.45
N GLN A 149 8.63 0.38 -19.21
CA GLN A 149 8.67 -1.02 -18.77
C GLN A 149 7.34 -1.74 -18.93
N PHE A 150 6.22 -1.05 -18.73
CA PHE A 150 4.92 -1.68 -18.48
C PHE A 150 3.76 -1.11 -19.31
N ALA A 151 3.93 -0.01 -20.07
CA ALA A 151 2.83 0.52 -20.89
C ALA A 151 2.39 -0.47 -21.97
N ILE A 152 1.10 -0.42 -22.32
CA ILE A 152 0.52 -1.13 -23.44
C ILE A 152 -0.13 -0.08 -24.34
N ALA A 153 0.39 0.08 -25.56
CA ALA A 153 -0.03 1.15 -26.47
C ALA A 153 -1.56 1.22 -26.63
N GLY A 154 -2.13 2.38 -26.27
CA GLY A 154 -3.58 2.66 -26.35
C GLY A 154 -4.45 1.89 -25.35
N ARG A 155 -3.86 1.19 -24.38
CA ARG A 155 -4.56 0.32 -23.42
C ARG A 155 -4.16 0.56 -21.97
N LEU A 156 -2.89 0.89 -21.71
CA LEU A 156 -2.35 1.08 -20.36
C LEU A 156 -1.22 2.10 -20.41
N GLU A 157 -1.34 3.16 -19.60
CA GLU A 157 -0.33 4.22 -19.47
C GLU A 157 -0.24 4.70 -18.02
N PHE A 158 0.94 5.10 -17.59
CA PHE A 158 1.23 5.68 -16.28
C PHE A 158 1.35 7.19 -16.37
N MET A 159 0.77 7.89 -15.39
CA MET A 159 0.85 9.34 -15.27
C MET A 159 0.80 9.75 -13.80
N ASP A 160 1.15 10.99 -13.50
CA ASP A 160 1.08 11.50 -12.13
C ASP A 160 -0.29 12.15 -11.88
N ALA A 161 -1.07 11.60 -10.94
CA ALA A 161 -2.32 12.24 -10.50
C ALA A 161 -2.05 13.50 -9.64
N ALA A 162 -0.92 13.50 -8.95
CA ALA A 162 -0.33 14.61 -8.24
C ALA A 162 1.18 14.37 -8.13
N ALA A 163 1.94 15.37 -7.69
CA ALA A 163 3.38 15.22 -7.48
C ALA A 163 3.68 14.02 -6.55
N GLY A 164 4.37 13.01 -7.10
CA GLY A 164 4.73 11.79 -6.37
C GLY A 164 3.60 10.78 -6.18
N VAL A 165 2.52 10.88 -6.96
CA VAL A 165 1.38 9.94 -6.91
C VAL A 165 1.15 9.36 -8.31
N PRO A 166 2.00 8.42 -8.75
CA PRO A 166 1.81 7.71 -10.01
C PRO A 166 0.50 6.91 -9.97
N VAL A 167 -0.26 7.05 -11.05
CA VAL A 167 -1.47 6.28 -11.33
C VAL A 167 -1.31 5.61 -12.69
N VAL A 168 -1.86 4.41 -12.83
CA VAL A 168 -2.05 3.75 -14.12
C VAL A 168 -3.48 3.98 -14.58
N GLU A 169 -3.63 4.36 -15.84
CA GLU A 169 -4.90 4.43 -16.54
C GLU A 169 -5.01 3.26 -17.51
N ILE A 170 -6.10 2.50 -17.41
CA ILE A 170 -6.35 1.32 -18.21
C ILE A 170 -7.62 1.57 -19.03
N THR A 171 -7.54 1.34 -20.34
CA THR A 171 -8.67 1.42 -21.26
C THR A 171 -8.81 0.14 -22.06
N THR A 172 -10.00 -0.46 -22.01
CA THR A 172 -10.39 -1.64 -22.77
C THR A 172 -11.60 -1.33 -23.66
N PRO A 173 -11.98 -2.21 -24.60
CA PRO A 173 -13.25 -2.05 -25.33
C PRO A 173 -14.49 -2.11 -24.43
N HIS A 174 -14.35 -2.55 -23.18
CA HIS A 174 -15.46 -2.79 -22.26
C HIS A 174 -15.53 -1.82 -21.08
N ALA A 175 -14.41 -1.24 -20.65
CA ALA A 175 -14.32 -0.40 -19.46
C ALA A 175 -13.04 0.45 -19.46
N SER A 176 -13.06 1.50 -18.64
CA SER A 176 -11.86 2.20 -18.15
C SER A 176 -11.63 1.94 -16.66
N ALA A 177 -10.39 2.08 -16.21
CA ALA A 177 -10.01 2.01 -14.80
C ALA A 177 -8.81 2.90 -14.50
N ARG A 178 -8.70 3.32 -13.23
CA ARG A 178 -7.53 4.05 -12.71
C ARG A 178 -7.07 3.40 -11.41
N ILE A 179 -5.77 3.16 -11.26
CA ILE A 179 -5.18 2.52 -10.08
C ILE A 179 -3.99 3.35 -9.61
N ALA A 180 -3.97 3.77 -8.35
CA ALA A 180 -2.77 4.35 -7.75
C ALA A 180 -1.75 3.25 -7.49
N VAL A 181 -0.50 3.47 -7.90
CA VAL A 181 0.59 2.50 -7.62
C VAL A 181 0.83 2.41 -6.10
N GLN A 182 0.69 3.53 -5.39
CA GLN A 182 0.65 3.52 -3.93
C GLN A 182 -0.59 2.76 -3.42
N GLY A 183 -0.35 1.79 -2.55
CA GLY A 183 -1.36 0.90 -2.02
C GLY A 183 -1.94 -0.10 -3.02
N ALA A 184 -1.43 -0.12 -4.27
CA ALA A 184 -2.08 -0.76 -5.41
C ALA A 184 -3.59 -0.45 -5.46
N GLN A 185 -3.95 0.78 -5.10
CA GLN A 185 -5.32 1.13 -4.78
C GLN A 185 -6.10 1.42 -6.06
N LEU A 186 -7.00 0.51 -6.44
CA LEU A 186 -7.94 0.74 -7.53
C LEU A 186 -8.86 1.90 -7.15
N LEU A 187 -8.85 2.96 -7.95
CA LEU A 187 -9.60 4.19 -7.69
C LEU A 187 -10.91 4.19 -8.47
N GLU A 188 -10.85 3.82 -9.74
CA GLU A 188 -11.97 3.89 -10.65
C GLU A 188 -12.08 2.59 -11.44
N TRP A 189 -13.32 2.16 -11.65
CA TRP A 189 -13.68 1.21 -12.68
C TRP A 189 -15.05 1.60 -13.23
N GLN A 190 -15.11 1.79 -14.54
CA GLN A 190 -16.30 2.24 -15.24
C GLN A 190 -16.49 1.43 -16.52
N PRO A 191 -17.46 0.50 -16.55
CA PRO A 191 -17.89 -0.12 -17.79
C PRO A 191 -18.37 0.93 -18.81
N ASN A 192 -18.09 0.69 -20.08
CA ASN A 192 -18.43 1.62 -21.16
C ASN A 192 -19.94 1.87 -21.22
N GLY A 193 -20.33 3.14 -21.32
CA GLY A 193 -21.74 3.56 -21.33
C GLY A 193 -22.44 3.51 -19.96
N GLN A 194 -21.73 3.19 -18.88
CA GLN A 194 -22.27 3.13 -17.53
C GLN A 194 -21.72 4.27 -16.68
N GLN A 195 -22.42 4.60 -15.59
CA GLN A 195 -21.90 5.47 -14.54
C GLN A 195 -20.74 4.77 -13.80
N PRO A 196 -19.78 5.49 -13.19
CA PRO A 196 -18.72 4.90 -12.38
C PRO A 196 -19.29 3.90 -11.36
N VAL A 197 -18.66 2.73 -11.23
CA VAL A 197 -19.07 1.69 -10.28
C VAL A 197 -18.41 1.92 -8.92
N LEU A 198 -17.15 2.34 -8.91
CA LEU A 198 -16.43 2.70 -7.71
C LEU A 198 -16.67 4.16 -7.33
N TRP A 199 -16.67 4.42 -6.03
CA TRP A 199 -16.77 5.76 -5.47
C TRP A 199 -15.41 6.21 -4.95
N VAL A 200 -15.00 7.43 -5.31
CA VAL A 200 -13.88 8.15 -4.72
C VAL A 200 -14.40 9.51 -4.28
N SER A 201 -14.01 9.94 -3.08
CA SER A 201 -14.39 11.24 -2.54
C SER A 201 -13.95 12.39 -3.45
N ARG A 202 -14.80 13.39 -3.63
CA ARG A 202 -14.43 14.64 -4.32
C ARG A 202 -13.38 15.45 -3.56
N ALA A 203 -13.26 15.24 -2.25
CA ALA A 203 -12.24 15.85 -1.40
C ALA A 203 -11.03 14.92 -1.16
N ALA A 204 -10.94 13.81 -1.89
CA ALA A 204 -9.83 12.88 -1.74
C ALA A 204 -8.48 13.57 -2.00
N LEU A 205 -7.51 13.30 -1.13
CA LEU A 205 -6.17 13.83 -1.27
C LEU A 205 -5.29 12.81 -2.00
N TYR A 206 -4.62 13.27 -3.04
CA TYR A 206 -3.58 12.52 -3.75
C TYR A 206 -2.22 12.96 -3.23
N GLN A 207 -1.71 12.25 -2.23
CA GLN A 207 -0.45 12.58 -1.56
C GLN A 207 0.36 11.32 -1.25
N PRO A 208 1.69 11.36 -1.38
CA PRO A 208 2.56 10.26 -0.94
C PRO A 208 2.32 9.91 0.54
N GLY A 209 2.33 8.63 0.87
CA GLY A 209 2.14 8.13 2.23
C GLY A 209 0.70 8.17 2.77
N LYS A 210 -0.26 8.68 1.99
CA LYS A 210 -1.67 8.75 2.38
C LYS A 210 -2.55 7.95 1.42
N GLY A 211 -3.36 7.03 1.95
CA GLY A 211 -4.35 6.30 1.17
C GLY A 211 -5.44 7.23 0.64
N VAL A 212 -5.94 6.95 -0.57
CA VAL A 212 -7.02 7.75 -1.19
C VAL A 212 -8.35 7.38 -0.53
N ARG A 213 -9.23 8.37 -0.29
CA ARG A 213 -10.56 8.12 0.26
C ARG A 213 -11.49 7.57 -0.84
N GLY A 214 -11.67 6.26 -0.86
CA GLY A 214 -12.56 5.56 -1.80
C GLY A 214 -11.83 4.51 -2.63
N GLY A 215 -12.44 4.06 -3.73
CA GLY A 215 -11.90 3.00 -4.57
C GLY A 215 -11.86 1.67 -3.82
N VAL A 216 -10.72 0.99 -3.83
CA VAL A 216 -10.49 -0.30 -3.16
C VAL A 216 -9.17 -0.28 -2.37
N PRO A 217 -9.14 0.29 -1.15
CA PRO A 217 -7.99 0.13 -0.27
C PRO A 217 -7.75 -1.34 0.09
N VAL A 218 -6.48 -1.76 0.03
CA VAL A 218 -6.03 -3.09 0.46
C VAL A 218 -5.75 -3.08 1.97
N CYS A 219 -6.52 -3.87 2.73
CA CYS A 219 -6.33 -4.03 4.17
C CYS A 219 -5.51 -5.30 4.42
N TRP A 220 -4.26 -5.18 4.87
CA TRP A 220 -3.37 -6.33 5.10
C TRP A 220 -2.15 -5.94 5.95
N PRO A 221 -1.67 -6.78 6.90
CA PRO A 221 -2.06 -8.17 7.21
C PRO A 221 -3.09 -8.27 8.34
N TRP A 222 -3.70 -7.15 8.72
CA TRP A 222 -4.89 -7.14 9.57
C TRP A 222 -5.99 -6.25 9.02
N PHE A 223 -7.23 -6.65 9.27
CA PHE A 223 -8.42 -5.87 8.96
C PHE A 223 -8.97 -5.18 10.22
N GLY A 224 -9.31 -3.89 10.10
CA GLY A 224 -9.82 -3.10 11.22
C GLY A 224 -8.71 -2.49 12.09
N ALA A 225 -8.95 -2.33 13.39
CA ALA A 225 -7.95 -1.78 14.31
C ALA A 225 -6.72 -2.71 14.39
N GLY A 226 -5.52 -2.12 14.33
CA GLY A 226 -4.29 -2.82 14.69
C GLY A 226 -4.14 -2.93 16.21
N GLU A 227 -3.15 -3.70 16.66
CA GLU A 227 -2.68 -3.64 18.05
C GLU A 227 -2.19 -2.23 18.40
N ALA A 228 -2.03 -1.94 19.70
CA ALA A 228 -1.57 -0.63 20.16
C ALA A 228 -0.28 -0.19 19.43
N GLY A 229 -0.30 1.02 18.85
CA GLY A 229 0.81 1.56 18.05
C GLY A 229 0.82 1.17 16.58
N LYS A 230 -0.02 0.20 16.15
CA LYS A 230 -0.12 -0.22 14.75
C LYS A 230 -1.23 0.53 14.01
N PRO A 231 -1.05 0.84 12.71
CA PRO A 231 -2.08 1.51 11.92
C PRO A 231 -3.32 0.64 11.77
N ALA A 232 -4.49 1.28 11.61
CA ALA A 232 -5.70 0.57 11.22
C ALA A 232 -5.59 0.06 9.78
N HIS A 233 -6.11 -1.15 9.54
CA HIS A 233 -6.15 -1.88 8.28
C HIS A 233 -4.76 -2.20 7.70
N GLY A 234 -3.81 -2.50 8.57
CA GLY A 234 -2.46 -2.85 8.15
C GLY A 234 -1.65 -1.67 7.65
N PHE A 235 -0.61 -1.97 6.90
CA PHE A 235 0.42 -0.99 6.51
C PHE A 235 0.64 -0.87 5.00
N VAL A 236 -0.07 -1.65 4.18
CA VAL A 236 0.23 -1.74 2.74
C VAL A 236 -0.45 -0.66 1.90
N ARG A 237 -1.64 -0.16 2.31
CA ARG A 237 -2.44 0.80 1.54
C ARG A 237 -1.84 2.20 1.40
N THR A 238 -0.77 2.51 2.14
CA THR A 238 -0.11 3.82 2.12
C THR A 238 1.28 3.78 1.51
N ARG A 239 1.81 2.60 1.18
CA ARG A 239 3.17 2.41 0.67
C ARG A 239 3.18 2.27 -0.84
N MET A 240 4.27 2.62 -1.49
CA MET A 240 4.43 2.31 -2.91
C MET A 240 4.50 0.79 -3.13
N TRP A 241 3.85 0.30 -4.19
CA TRP A 241 3.98 -1.08 -4.63
C TRP A 241 4.84 -1.15 -5.89
N GLU A 242 5.53 -2.27 -6.07
CA GLU A 242 6.23 -2.57 -7.31
C GLU A 242 5.20 -2.95 -8.38
N VAL A 243 5.28 -2.36 -9.57
CA VAL A 243 4.62 -2.92 -10.76
C VAL A 243 5.49 -4.06 -11.26
N ARG A 244 4.94 -5.28 -11.27
CA ARG A 244 5.69 -6.49 -11.64
C ARG A 244 5.41 -6.95 -13.06
N GLU A 245 4.18 -6.76 -13.52
CA GLU A 245 3.74 -7.30 -14.81
C GLU A 245 2.51 -6.55 -15.31
N THR A 246 2.43 -6.35 -16.62
CA THR A 246 1.21 -5.93 -17.32
C THR A 246 1.00 -6.81 -18.54
N GLY A 247 -0.25 -7.00 -18.94
CA GLY A 247 -0.54 -7.79 -20.12
C GLY A 247 -1.99 -7.70 -20.59
N GLN A 248 -2.22 -8.21 -21.79
CA GLN A 248 -3.57 -8.41 -22.31
C GLN A 248 -4.09 -9.76 -21.81
N GLY A 249 -5.28 -9.76 -21.22
CA GLY A 249 -5.99 -10.95 -20.81
C GLY A 249 -6.95 -11.47 -21.88
N MET A 250 -7.81 -12.42 -21.50
CA MET A 250 -8.86 -12.91 -22.38
C MET A 250 -9.94 -11.84 -22.62
N ALA A 251 -10.67 -11.95 -23.72
CA ALA A 251 -11.81 -11.07 -24.05
C ALA A 251 -11.46 -9.56 -23.95
N ASP A 252 -10.32 -9.18 -24.54
CA ASP A 252 -9.82 -7.80 -24.58
C ASP A 252 -9.65 -7.12 -23.21
N SER A 253 -9.54 -7.92 -22.14
CA SER A 253 -9.18 -7.41 -20.83
C SER A 253 -7.70 -7.02 -20.77
N VAL A 254 -7.37 -6.17 -19.81
CA VAL A 254 -5.98 -5.82 -19.48
C VAL A 254 -5.77 -6.16 -18.02
N PHE A 255 -4.65 -6.79 -17.69
CA PHE A 255 -4.27 -7.02 -16.31
C PHE A 255 -3.00 -6.27 -15.95
N ILE A 256 -2.89 -5.93 -14.68
CA ILE A 256 -1.68 -5.43 -14.03
C ILE A 256 -1.48 -6.18 -12.72
N ARG A 257 -0.21 -6.51 -12.42
CA ARG A 257 0.24 -7.17 -11.20
C ARG A 257 1.12 -6.22 -10.43
N PHE A 258 0.70 -5.91 -9.21
CA PHE A 258 1.49 -5.20 -8.22
C PHE A 258 2.06 -6.19 -7.21
N GLY A 259 3.19 -5.86 -6.58
CA GLY A 259 3.67 -6.65 -5.45
C GLY A 259 4.48 -5.89 -4.41
N MET A 260 4.66 -6.55 -3.26
CA MET A 260 5.41 -6.06 -2.10
C MET A 260 6.01 -7.23 -1.33
N LYS A 261 7.25 -7.09 -0.87
CA LYS A 261 7.91 -8.05 0.01
C LYS A 261 8.18 -7.42 1.36
N ASP A 262 8.53 -8.26 2.34
CA ASP A 262 8.99 -7.77 3.63
C ASP A 262 10.31 -6.99 3.52
N ASP A 263 10.43 -5.97 4.37
CA ASP A 263 11.66 -5.22 4.63
C ASP A 263 11.79 -4.94 6.14
N GLU A 264 12.90 -4.34 6.58
CA GLU A 264 13.14 -3.99 8.00
C GLU A 264 11.93 -3.26 8.63
N SER A 265 11.29 -2.35 7.90
CA SER A 265 10.15 -1.56 8.40
C SER A 265 8.86 -2.36 8.52
N THR A 266 8.62 -3.33 7.64
CA THR A 266 7.46 -4.22 7.79
C THR A 266 7.71 -5.22 8.91
N ARG A 267 8.94 -5.74 9.04
CA ARG A 267 9.32 -6.70 10.08
C ARG A 267 9.20 -6.12 11.49
N ALA A 268 9.52 -4.84 11.66
CA ALA A 268 9.29 -4.13 12.91
C ALA A 268 7.80 -4.05 13.31
N LEU A 269 6.88 -4.01 12.35
CA LEU A 269 5.43 -3.98 12.60
C LEU A 269 4.84 -5.38 12.71
N TRP A 270 5.34 -6.31 11.91
CA TRP A 270 4.86 -7.68 11.77
C TRP A 270 6.00 -8.56 11.25
N ASP A 271 6.64 -9.30 12.16
CA ASP A 271 7.88 -10.04 11.88
C ASP A 271 7.65 -11.36 11.14
N TYR A 272 7.23 -11.26 9.88
CA TYR A 272 7.10 -12.39 8.97
C TYR A 272 7.62 -12.08 7.58
N ALA A 273 8.21 -13.09 6.94
CA ALA A 273 8.64 -13.00 5.55
C ALA A 273 7.44 -13.21 4.65
N PHE A 274 7.21 -12.33 3.69
CA PHE A 274 6.06 -12.41 2.81
C PHE A 274 6.35 -11.94 1.40
N ASP A 275 5.54 -12.44 0.48
CA ASP A 275 5.39 -11.87 -0.86
C ASP A 275 3.90 -11.67 -1.14
N LEU A 276 3.47 -10.41 -1.12
CA LEU A 276 2.10 -9.98 -1.33
C LEU A 276 1.94 -9.49 -2.76
N GLU A 277 0.89 -9.93 -3.44
CA GLU A 277 0.56 -9.46 -4.79
C GLU A 277 -0.90 -9.06 -4.91
N LEU A 278 -1.17 -8.00 -5.68
CA LEU A 278 -2.51 -7.67 -6.14
C LEU A 278 -2.53 -7.74 -7.67
N ILE A 279 -3.38 -8.61 -8.20
CA ILE A 279 -3.61 -8.71 -9.64
C ILE A 279 -4.97 -8.09 -9.92
N VAL A 280 -5.00 -7.05 -10.76
CA VAL A 280 -6.22 -6.39 -11.19
C VAL A 280 -6.42 -6.67 -12.67
N THR A 281 -7.51 -7.33 -13.02
CA THR A 281 -7.93 -7.56 -14.41
C THR A 281 -9.15 -6.71 -14.72
N VAL A 282 -8.98 -5.80 -15.67
CA VAL A 282 -9.99 -4.84 -16.12
C VAL A 282 -10.59 -5.33 -17.43
N GLY A 283 -11.89 -5.57 -17.44
CA GLY A 283 -12.67 -5.89 -18.63
C GLY A 283 -14.14 -5.55 -18.42
N ALA A 284 -15.05 -6.31 -19.04
CA ALA A 284 -16.49 -6.19 -18.81
C ALA A 284 -16.89 -6.46 -17.35
N ALA A 285 -16.09 -7.26 -16.64
CA ALA A 285 -16.07 -7.38 -15.20
C ALA A 285 -14.70 -6.94 -14.69
N LEU A 286 -14.65 -6.54 -13.42
CA LEU A 286 -13.43 -6.23 -12.69
C LEU A 286 -13.09 -7.40 -11.78
N LYS A 287 -11.91 -7.99 -11.94
CA LYS A 287 -11.40 -9.04 -11.06
C LYS A 287 -10.20 -8.53 -10.29
N MET A 288 -10.19 -8.74 -8.98
CA MET A 288 -9.10 -8.41 -8.07
C MET A 288 -8.70 -9.67 -7.30
N GLU A 289 -7.41 -10.00 -7.32
CA GLU A 289 -6.86 -11.17 -6.65
C GLU A 289 -5.71 -10.72 -5.75
N LEU A 290 -5.92 -10.77 -4.44
CA LEU A 290 -4.91 -10.49 -3.43
C LEU A 290 -4.28 -11.83 -3.01
N VAL A 291 -3.01 -12.03 -3.35
CA VAL A 291 -2.28 -13.26 -3.10
C VAL A 291 -1.27 -13.02 -1.99
N THR A 292 -1.47 -13.66 -0.83
CA THR A 292 -0.51 -13.66 0.27
C THR A 292 0.34 -14.92 0.20
N ARG A 293 1.66 -14.79 0.07
CA ARG A 293 2.60 -15.92 0.16
C ARG A 293 3.45 -15.82 1.40
N ASN A 294 3.58 -16.94 2.11
CA ASN A 294 4.52 -17.05 3.22
C ASN A 294 5.90 -17.43 2.68
N ALA A 295 6.80 -16.46 2.61
CA ALA A 295 8.18 -16.66 2.16
C ALA A 295 9.11 -17.13 3.30
N GLY A 296 8.58 -17.27 4.51
CA GLY A 296 9.31 -17.65 5.70
C GLY A 296 9.24 -19.14 6.01
N THR A 297 9.75 -19.49 7.20
CA THR A 297 9.83 -20.86 7.70
C THR A 297 8.76 -21.21 8.73
N THR A 298 7.97 -20.22 9.19
CA THR A 298 6.96 -20.38 10.23
C THR A 298 5.61 -19.91 9.70
N ALA A 299 4.55 -20.65 10.00
CA ALA A 299 3.18 -20.25 9.65
C ALA A 299 2.80 -18.92 10.32
N PHE A 300 1.97 -18.12 9.66
CA PHE A 300 1.40 -16.91 10.24
C PHE A 300 -0.10 -16.85 10.02
N GLU A 301 -0.77 -16.00 10.82
CA GLU A 301 -2.19 -15.70 10.65
C GLU A 301 -2.37 -14.27 10.14
N ILE A 302 -3.32 -14.10 9.22
CA ILE A 302 -3.72 -12.78 8.70
C ILE A 302 -5.22 -12.57 8.87
N SER A 303 -5.61 -11.31 8.95
CA SER A 303 -6.95 -10.85 8.53
C SER A 303 -6.74 -9.85 7.40
N GLU A 304 -7.63 -9.80 6.43
CA GLU A 304 -7.37 -9.05 5.20
C GLU A 304 -8.67 -8.58 4.54
N GLY A 305 -8.55 -7.68 3.57
CA GLY A 305 -9.73 -7.20 2.87
C GLY A 305 -9.46 -6.32 1.66
N LEU A 306 -10.37 -6.42 0.69
CA LEU A 306 -10.56 -5.45 -0.38
C LEU A 306 -11.72 -4.53 0.01
N HIS A 307 -11.38 -3.37 0.57
CA HIS A 307 -12.35 -2.43 1.16
C HIS A 307 -13.08 -1.63 0.08
N THR A 308 -13.95 -2.28 -0.69
CA THR A 308 -14.50 -1.71 -1.93
C THR A 308 -15.60 -0.68 -1.65
N TYR A 309 -15.37 0.56 -2.06
CA TYR A 309 -16.33 1.65 -2.05
C TYR A 309 -17.10 1.68 -3.36
N PHE A 310 -18.39 1.34 -3.33
CA PHE A 310 -19.28 1.41 -4.47
C PHE A 310 -19.98 2.76 -4.54
N ARG A 311 -20.07 3.31 -5.75
CA ARG A 311 -20.91 4.46 -6.04
C ARG A 311 -22.36 4.01 -6.13
N VAL A 312 -23.22 4.67 -5.37
CA VAL A 312 -24.68 4.47 -5.41
C VAL A 312 -25.37 5.80 -5.64
N GLY A 313 -26.58 5.81 -6.21
CA GLY A 313 -27.31 7.06 -6.45
C GLY A 313 -27.81 7.69 -5.16
N ASN A 314 -28.39 6.88 -4.26
CA ASN A 314 -28.80 7.33 -2.93
C ASN A 314 -28.86 6.14 -1.96
N ILE A 315 -28.04 6.17 -0.92
CA ILE A 315 -27.93 5.11 0.09
C ILE A 315 -29.28 4.71 0.71
N ARG A 316 -30.25 5.64 0.81
CA ARG A 316 -31.59 5.35 1.35
C ARG A 316 -32.44 4.50 0.41
N HIS A 317 -32.14 4.52 -0.89
CA HIS A 317 -32.82 3.75 -1.93
C HIS A 317 -32.02 2.51 -2.35
N THR A 318 -30.83 2.33 -1.79
CA THR A 318 -29.97 1.17 -1.99
C THR A 318 -30.32 0.03 -1.03
N ARG A 319 -30.20 -1.20 -1.50
CA ARG A 319 -30.21 -2.40 -0.64
C ARG A 319 -29.12 -3.39 -1.02
N VAL A 320 -28.65 -4.18 -0.06
CA VAL A 320 -27.72 -5.30 -0.31
C VAL A 320 -28.46 -6.62 -0.12
N LEU A 321 -28.44 -7.45 -1.17
CA LEU A 321 -28.98 -8.80 -1.21
C LEU A 321 -27.84 -9.82 -1.04
N GLY A 322 -28.16 -11.04 -0.62
CA GLY A 322 -27.21 -12.15 -0.47
C GLY A 322 -26.71 -12.39 0.97
N LEU A 323 -27.18 -11.57 1.91
CA LEU A 323 -26.84 -11.61 3.35
C LEU A 323 -28.07 -11.92 4.23
N GLU A 324 -29.19 -12.26 3.63
CA GLU A 324 -30.40 -12.68 4.34
C GLU A 324 -30.11 -13.91 5.23
N ASN A 325 -30.66 -13.90 6.44
CA ASN A 325 -30.52 -14.97 7.44
C ASN A 325 -29.07 -15.26 7.86
N THR A 326 -28.18 -14.28 7.70
CA THR A 326 -26.78 -14.39 8.10
C THR A 326 -26.55 -13.68 9.43
N GLU A 327 -25.75 -14.25 10.32
CA GLU A 327 -25.30 -13.57 11.53
C GLU A 327 -24.32 -12.43 11.20
N TYR A 328 -24.41 -11.32 11.93
CA TYR A 328 -23.43 -10.24 11.87
C TYR A 328 -23.06 -9.72 13.25
N LEU A 329 -21.88 -9.10 13.34
CA LEU A 329 -21.44 -8.29 14.46
C LEU A 329 -21.59 -6.81 14.09
N ASP A 330 -22.38 -6.05 14.84
CA ASP A 330 -22.61 -4.62 14.62
C ASP A 330 -21.61 -3.78 15.41
N LYS A 331 -20.61 -3.19 14.73
CA LYS A 331 -19.57 -2.40 15.39
C LYS A 331 -20.11 -1.10 15.97
N VAL A 332 -21.16 -0.52 15.39
CA VAL A 332 -21.80 0.71 15.91
C VAL A 332 -22.39 0.45 17.29
N LEU A 333 -22.90 -0.76 17.51
CA LEU A 333 -23.46 -1.19 18.79
C LEU A 333 -22.46 -1.96 19.68
N GLY A 334 -21.16 -1.83 19.43
CA GLY A 334 -20.14 -2.49 20.26
C GLY A 334 -20.02 -3.99 20.02
N PHE A 335 -20.10 -4.41 18.77
CA PHE A 335 -20.04 -5.81 18.31
C PHE A 335 -21.20 -6.68 18.80
N VAL A 336 -22.38 -6.09 19.00
CA VAL A 336 -23.60 -6.87 19.26
C VAL A 336 -23.83 -7.84 18.10
N ARG A 337 -24.04 -9.12 18.43
CA ARG A 337 -24.38 -10.16 17.46
C ARG A 337 -25.89 -10.19 17.21
N ASP A 338 -26.28 -10.20 15.94
CA ASP A 338 -27.66 -10.28 15.50
C ASP A 338 -27.77 -11.00 14.14
N THR A 339 -28.98 -11.29 13.68
CA THR A 339 -29.24 -11.95 12.38
C THR A 339 -29.92 -10.99 11.41
N GLN A 340 -29.39 -10.91 10.19
CA GLN A 340 -29.97 -10.07 9.15
C GLN A 340 -31.27 -10.66 8.63
N ILE A 341 -32.36 -9.91 8.76
CA ILE A 341 -33.67 -10.29 8.22
C ILE A 341 -33.95 -9.51 6.93
N GLY A 342 -34.11 -10.24 5.82
CA GLY A 342 -34.27 -9.63 4.50
C GLY A 342 -33.05 -8.83 4.06
N ALA A 343 -33.20 -8.08 2.97
CA ALA A 343 -32.13 -7.27 2.41
C ALA A 343 -31.59 -6.24 3.41
N VAL A 344 -30.29 -5.97 3.37
CA VAL A 344 -29.69 -4.89 4.15
C VAL A 344 -30.22 -3.55 3.61
N ARG A 345 -30.70 -2.69 4.51
CA ARG A 345 -31.21 -1.35 4.19
C ARG A 345 -30.60 -0.34 5.15
N PHE A 346 -30.50 0.91 4.71
CA PHE A 346 -29.74 1.94 5.41
C PHE A 346 -30.65 3.08 5.90
N SER A 347 -30.71 3.26 7.21
CA SER A 347 -31.43 4.36 7.87
C SER A 347 -30.57 5.13 8.88
N GLY A 348 -29.30 4.77 9.01
CA GLY A 348 -28.32 5.29 9.96
C GLY A 348 -26.92 4.77 9.65
N GLU A 349 -25.95 5.13 10.50
CA GLU A 349 -24.59 4.55 10.43
C GLU A 349 -24.69 3.02 10.47
N THR A 350 -23.97 2.37 9.57
CA THR A 350 -23.93 0.91 9.47
C THR A 350 -22.48 0.51 9.40
N ASP A 351 -22.04 -0.37 10.31
CA ASP A 351 -20.73 -1.02 10.27
C ASP A 351 -20.92 -2.46 10.77
N ARG A 352 -21.15 -3.38 9.84
CA ARG A 352 -21.52 -4.76 10.16
C ARG A 352 -20.56 -5.75 9.54
N VAL A 353 -20.06 -6.68 10.35
CA VAL A 353 -19.25 -7.83 9.92
C VAL A 353 -20.17 -9.05 9.83
N TYR A 354 -20.53 -9.44 8.62
CA TYR A 354 -21.29 -10.66 8.35
C TYR A 354 -20.34 -11.85 8.36
N VAL A 355 -20.58 -12.81 9.25
CA VAL A 355 -19.69 -13.96 9.50
C VAL A 355 -20.18 -15.20 8.75
N ASP A 356 -19.27 -16.12 8.49
CA ASP A 356 -19.53 -17.40 7.81
C ASP A 356 -20.23 -17.26 6.45
N THR A 357 -19.86 -16.21 5.70
CA THR A 357 -20.40 -15.93 4.36
C THR A 357 -19.41 -16.23 3.26
N THR A 358 -19.83 -17.03 2.30
CA THR A 358 -19.14 -17.23 1.01
C THR A 358 -20.01 -16.82 -0.18
N THR A 359 -21.24 -16.36 0.09
CA THR A 359 -22.22 -15.95 -0.92
C THR A 359 -21.82 -14.62 -1.56
N ASP A 360 -22.23 -14.48 -2.82
CA ASP A 360 -22.16 -13.21 -3.52
C ASP A 360 -23.13 -12.21 -2.89
N CYS A 361 -22.75 -10.94 -2.93
CA CYS A 361 -23.65 -9.84 -2.60
C CYS A 361 -24.12 -9.16 -3.88
N VAL A 362 -25.36 -8.68 -3.91
CA VAL A 362 -25.86 -7.81 -4.98
C VAL A 362 -26.29 -6.49 -4.38
N ILE A 363 -25.65 -5.40 -4.82
CA ILE A 363 -26.06 -4.04 -4.51
C ILE A 363 -27.13 -3.67 -5.53
N ASP A 364 -28.37 -3.54 -5.06
CA ASP A 364 -29.51 -3.12 -5.87
C ASP A 364 -29.73 -1.62 -5.65
N ASP A 365 -29.36 -0.83 -6.66
CA ASP A 365 -29.42 0.62 -6.67
C ASP A 365 -30.59 1.07 -7.55
N ALA A 366 -31.72 1.34 -6.89
CA ALA A 366 -32.93 1.76 -7.56
C ALA A 366 -32.80 3.17 -8.18
N GLU A 367 -31.93 4.02 -7.64
CA GLU A 367 -31.77 5.41 -8.10
C GLU A 367 -30.99 5.45 -9.43
N LEU A 368 -29.94 4.63 -9.56
CA LEU A 368 -29.18 4.49 -10.81
C LEU A 368 -29.72 3.37 -11.73
N ASN A 369 -30.81 2.72 -11.34
CA ASN A 369 -31.44 1.61 -12.06
C ASN A 369 -30.43 0.53 -12.49
N ARG A 370 -29.61 0.07 -11.53
CA ARG A 370 -28.56 -0.93 -11.79
C ARG A 370 -28.38 -1.88 -10.62
N LYS A 371 -27.82 -3.05 -10.94
CA LYS A 371 -27.39 -4.03 -9.94
C LYS A 371 -25.90 -4.32 -10.10
N ILE A 372 -25.17 -4.19 -9.00
CA ILE A 372 -23.74 -4.49 -8.94
C ILE A 372 -23.58 -5.81 -8.18
N ARG A 373 -23.13 -6.85 -8.86
CA ARG A 373 -22.81 -8.13 -8.23
C ARG A 373 -21.36 -8.12 -7.76
N VAL A 374 -21.16 -8.51 -6.51
CA VAL A 374 -19.88 -8.65 -5.83
C VAL A 374 -19.73 -10.11 -5.45
N ALA A 375 -19.05 -10.87 -6.31
CA ALA A 375 -18.72 -12.26 -6.05
C ALA A 375 -17.36 -12.37 -5.36
N LYS A 376 -17.20 -13.38 -4.50
CA LYS A 376 -15.98 -13.53 -3.69
C LYS A 376 -15.55 -14.98 -3.52
N SER A 377 -14.25 -15.19 -3.32
CA SER A 377 -13.69 -16.47 -2.88
C SER A 377 -12.42 -16.24 -2.05
N GLY A 378 -12.03 -17.22 -1.23
CA GLY A 378 -10.92 -17.06 -0.28
C GLY A 378 -11.29 -16.26 0.96
N SER A 379 -12.47 -15.65 1.00
CA SER A 379 -13.06 -15.00 2.18
C SER A 379 -14.18 -15.82 2.80
N THR A 380 -14.33 -15.74 4.12
CA THR A 380 -15.52 -16.24 4.84
C THR A 380 -16.29 -15.14 5.61
N SER A 381 -16.00 -13.86 5.36
CA SER A 381 -16.81 -12.75 5.87
C SER A 381 -17.04 -11.65 4.83
N THR A 382 -18.07 -10.84 5.06
CA THR A 382 -18.40 -9.63 4.29
C THR A 382 -18.57 -8.48 5.26
N VAL A 383 -17.99 -7.32 4.98
CA VAL A 383 -18.31 -6.09 5.73
C VAL A 383 -19.23 -5.21 4.89
N VAL A 384 -20.29 -4.70 5.51
CA VAL A 384 -21.14 -3.67 4.93
C VAL A 384 -21.00 -2.41 5.77
N TRP A 385 -20.57 -1.32 5.13
CA TRP A 385 -20.29 -0.07 5.82
C TRP A 385 -20.81 1.17 5.09
N ASN A 386 -21.44 2.06 5.85
CA ASN A 386 -21.75 3.42 5.45
C ASN A 386 -21.60 4.34 6.68
N PRO A 387 -20.82 5.44 6.59
CA PRO A 387 -20.53 6.29 7.75
C PRO A 387 -21.73 7.09 8.24
N TRP A 388 -22.69 7.37 7.39
CA TRP A 388 -23.77 8.31 7.70
C TRP A 388 -23.27 9.71 8.10
N ILE A 389 -24.19 10.53 8.60
CA ILE A 389 -24.03 11.97 8.77
C ILE A 389 -22.92 12.34 9.78
N GLU A 390 -22.93 11.76 10.98
CA GLU A 390 -22.01 12.21 12.04
C GLU A 390 -20.58 11.67 11.85
N LYS A 391 -20.44 10.42 11.37
CA LYS A 391 -19.12 9.85 11.10
C LYS A 391 -18.44 10.52 9.91
N GLU A 392 -19.20 10.90 8.87
CA GLU A 392 -18.67 11.63 7.71
C GLU A 392 -17.89 12.88 8.12
N LYS A 393 -18.42 13.66 9.08
CA LYS A 393 -17.78 14.89 9.58
C LYS A 393 -16.39 14.66 10.18
N SER A 394 -16.05 13.43 10.57
CA SER A 394 -14.72 13.09 11.08
C SER A 394 -13.66 12.90 9.98
N PHE A 395 -14.08 12.83 8.71
CA PHE A 395 -13.19 12.62 7.58
C PHE A 395 -12.87 13.94 6.88
N ALA A 396 -11.65 14.44 7.08
CA ALA A 396 -11.18 15.66 6.41
C ALA A 396 -11.01 15.49 4.88
N ASP A 397 -10.98 14.25 4.40
CA ASP A 397 -10.83 13.88 2.98
C ASP A 397 -12.11 13.31 2.36
N MET A 398 -13.27 13.61 2.94
CA MET A 398 -14.60 13.30 2.41
C MET A 398 -15.40 14.60 2.29
N ALA A 399 -15.97 14.87 1.11
CA ALA A 399 -16.80 16.06 0.94
C ALA A 399 -18.15 15.86 1.65
N ALA A 400 -18.79 16.97 2.03
CA ALA A 400 -20.08 16.92 2.72
C ALA A 400 -21.15 16.22 1.87
N ASP A 401 -22.02 15.47 2.56
CA ASP A 401 -23.14 14.70 2.01
C ASP A 401 -22.77 13.53 1.09
N GLU A 402 -21.48 13.20 0.91
CA GLU A 402 -21.04 12.08 0.07
C GLU A 402 -21.37 10.71 0.65
N TYR A 403 -21.66 10.60 1.96
CA TYR A 403 -22.14 9.35 2.55
C TYR A 403 -23.42 8.85 1.84
N ARG A 404 -24.16 9.73 1.18
CA ARG A 404 -25.37 9.40 0.42
C ARG A 404 -25.06 8.66 -0.88
N GLU A 405 -23.88 8.86 -1.44
CA GLU A 405 -23.50 8.41 -2.79
C GLU A 405 -22.53 7.22 -2.75
N MET A 406 -22.27 6.68 -1.56
CA MET A 406 -21.29 5.62 -1.35
C MET A 406 -21.83 4.50 -0.46
N LEU A 407 -21.36 3.28 -0.73
CA LEU A 407 -21.60 2.10 0.10
C LEU A 407 -20.37 1.20 0.04
N CYS A 408 -19.86 0.76 1.18
CA CYS A 408 -18.85 -0.30 1.20
C CYS A 408 -19.51 -1.67 1.31
N VAL A 409 -19.16 -2.56 0.38
CA VAL A 409 -19.39 -4.00 0.47
C VAL A 409 -18.04 -4.68 0.25
N GLU A 410 -17.45 -5.13 1.33
CA GLU A 410 -16.04 -5.47 1.38
C GLU A 410 -15.86 -6.98 1.37
N THR A 411 -14.97 -7.45 0.50
CA THR A 411 -14.54 -8.86 0.47
C THR A 411 -13.42 -9.02 1.47
N VAL A 412 -13.67 -9.72 2.58
CA VAL A 412 -12.78 -9.70 3.75
C VAL A 412 -12.66 -11.04 4.46
N ASN A 413 -11.57 -11.18 5.19
CA ASN A 413 -11.36 -12.14 6.27
C ASN A 413 -11.22 -11.32 7.56
N ALA A 414 -12.34 -10.96 8.20
CA ALA A 414 -12.40 -10.04 9.33
C ALA A 414 -12.78 -10.74 10.65
N GLY A 415 -12.28 -10.21 11.77
CA GLY A 415 -12.58 -10.75 13.10
C GLY A 415 -12.00 -12.14 13.29
N ASP A 416 -12.85 -13.10 13.62
CA ASP A 416 -12.47 -14.50 13.86
C ASP A 416 -12.21 -15.29 12.57
N ALA A 417 -12.55 -14.73 11.40
CA ALA A 417 -12.30 -15.33 10.09
C ALA A 417 -10.83 -15.20 9.64
N ARG A 418 -9.87 -15.41 10.57
CA ARG A 418 -8.44 -15.34 10.26
C ARG A 418 -8.01 -16.48 9.36
N VAL A 419 -7.00 -16.21 8.54
CA VAL A 419 -6.42 -17.20 7.63
C VAL A 419 -5.01 -17.55 8.12
N THR A 420 -4.78 -18.83 8.40
CA THR A 420 -3.43 -19.36 8.63
C THR A 420 -2.76 -19.70 7.30
N VAL A 421 -1.60 -19.11 7.02
CA VAL A 421 -0.78 -19.40 5.84
C VAL A 421 0.47 -20.16 6.29
N ALA A 422 0.54 -21.45 5.97
CA ALA A 422 1.68 -22.30 6.28
C ALA A 422 2.98 -21.82 5.57
N ALA A 423 4.14 -22.19 6.11
CA ALA A 423 5.43 -21.87 5.50
C ALA A 423 5.52 -22.37 4.05
N GLY A 424 5.92 -21.50 3.13
CA GLY A 424 5.97 -21.78 1.69
C GLY A 424 4.60 -21.90 0.99
N ALA A 425 3.50 -21.76 1.72
CA ALA A 425 2.15 -21.80 1.15
C ALA A 425 1.67 -20.40 0.71
N ALA A 426 0.53 -20.39 0.02
CA ALA A 426 -0.14 -19.18 -0.43
C ALA A 426 -1.63 -19.22 -0.10
N HIS A 427 -2.21 -18.05 0.15
CA HIS A 427 -3.64 -17.81 0.22
C HIS A 427 -4.04 -16.78 -0.83
N THR A 428 -5.25 -16.88 -1.37
CA THR A 428 -5.77 -15.92 -2.36
C THR A 428 -7.19 -15.50 -2.02
N LEU A 429 -7.35 -14.21 -1.77
CA LEU A 429 -8.62 -13.53 -1.64
C LEU A 429 -9.01 -12.95 -3.00
N VAL A 430 -10.20 -13.27 -3.50
CA VAL A 430 -10.68 -12.83 -4.81
C VAL A 430 -11.98 -12.05 -4.64
N ALA A 431 -12.06 -10.90 -5.31
CA ALA A 431 -13.30 -10.18 -5.55
C ALA A 431 -13.53 -10.05 -7.06
N LEU A 432 -14.74 -10.38 -7.52
CA LEU A 432 -15.20 -10.20 -8.89
C LEU A 432 -16.43 -9.28 -8.88
N VAL A 433 -16.27 -8.10 -9.48
CA VAL A 433 -17.31 -7.09 -9.57
C VAL A 433 -17.85 -7.05 -11.00
N SER A 434 -19.17 -7.08 -11.14
CA SER A 434 -19.85 -6.99 -12.45
C SER A 434 -21.17 -6.26 -12.33
N LEU A 435 -21.65 -5.71 -13.45
CA LEU A 435 -23.03 -5.23 -13.56
C LEU A 435 -23.91 -6.37 -14.07
N GLU A 436 -25.04 -6.62 -13.42
CA GLU A 436 -26.03 -7.55 -13.96
C GLU A 436 -26.66 -6.94 -15.22
N ALA A 437 -26.87 -7.77 -16.24
CA ALA A 437 -27.61 -7.32 -17.43
C ALA A 437 -29.00 -6.83 -16.99
N GLY A 438 -29.39 -5.64 -17.45
CA GLY A 438 -30.72 -5.10 -17.16
C GLY A 438 -31.80 -6.09 -17.59
N VAL A 439 -32.79 -6.29 -16.73
CA VAL A 439 -34.01 -7.08 -17.03
C VAL A 439 -34.92 -6.30 -17.96
#